data_AF-A0A1J3H3M0-F1
#
_entry.id   AF-A0A1J3H3M0-F1
#
_cell.length_a   1.000
_cell.length_b   1.000
_cell.length_c   1.000
_cell.angle_alpha   90.00
_cell.angle_beta   90.00
_cell.angle_gamma   90.00
#
_symmetry.space_group_name_H-M   'P 1'
#
loop_
_entity.id
_entity.type
_entity.pdbx_description
1 polymer ?
#
loop_
_entity_poly.entity_id
_entity_poly.type
_entity_poly.pdbx_seq_one_letter_code
_entity_poly.pdbx_strand_id
1 'polypeptide(L)' 'SNNELVRTQTLVKSAIIQVDATPFKQWYQKHYNVELGAKNAPEVAPKPEEIQGSNHVKRKIKERLQKRKLDAHLAEQFA' A
#
# COMPACT_ATOMS: atom_id res chain seq x y z
N SER A 1 24.03 1.38 -16.34
CA SER A 1 24.03 1.27 -17.81
C SER A 1 24.46 2.56 -18.52
N ASN A 2 24.05 3.76 -18.10
CA ASN A 2 24.62 5.07 -18.42
C ASN A 2 23.87 6.12 -17.56
N ASN A 3 24.55 7.06 -16.90
CA ASN A 3 23.88 8.04 -16.02
C ASN A 3 23.06 9.10 -16.79
N GLU A 4 23.41 9.33 -18.06
CA GLU A 4 22.68 10.27 -18.92
C GLU A 4 21.22 9.86 -19.13
N LEU A 5 20.91 8.55 -19.06
CA LEU A 5 19.55 8.03 -19.23
C LEU A 5 18.59 8.50 -18.13
N VAL A 6 19.11 8.78 -16.93
CA VAL A 6 18.33 9.35 -15.83
C VAL A 6 18.05 10.83 -16.12
N ARG A 7 19.04 11.56 -16.63
CA ARG A 7 18.92 12.99 -16.98
C ARG A 7 17.92 13.22 -18.11
N THR A 8 17.87 12.31 -19.08
CA THR A 8 16.94 12.38 -20.23
C THR A 8 15.62 11.64 -20.01
N GLN A 9 15.39 11.07 -18.82
CA GLN A 9 14.18 10.32 -18.46
C GLN A 9 13.84 9.21 -19.48
N THR A 10 14.87 8.52 -19.98
CA THR A 10 14.71 7.48 -21.00
C THR A 10 14.32 6.15 -20.37
N LEU A 11 13.20 5.57 -20.81
CA LEU A 11 12.70 4.30 -20.30
C LEU A 11 13.42 3.13 -20.97
N VAL A 12 14.13 2.35 -20.16
CA VAL A 12 14.79 1.10 -20.56
C VAL A 12 14.45 0.00 -19.56
N LYS A 13 14.59 -1.26 -19.95
CA LYS A 13 14.45 -2.39 -19.02
C LYS A 13 15.42 -2.22 -17.85
N SER A 14 14.94 -2.45 -16.63
CA SER A 14 15.68 -2.27 -15.36
C SER A 14 15.98 -0.82 -14.97
N ALA A 15 15.29 0.17 -15.56
CA ALA A 15 15.31 1.54 -15.03
C ALA A 15 14.59 1.62 -13.67
N ILE A 16 15.16 2.36 -12.72
CA ILE A 16 14.51 2.69 -11.45
C ILE A 16 13.68 3.94 -11.68
N ILE A 17 12.36 3.83 -11.50
CA ILE A 17 11.40 4.91 -11.73
C ILE A 17 10.49 5.08 -10.52
N GLN A 18 9.99 6.30 -10.32
CA GLN A 18 8.90 6.57 -9.40
C GLN A 18 7.57 6.31 -10.11
N VAL A 19 6.61 5.73 -9.39
CA VAL A 19 5.27 5.41 -9.90
C VAL A 19 4.22 5.95 -8.95
N ASP A 20 3.03 6.22 -9.47
CA ASP A 20 1.89 6.61 -8.64
C ASP A 20 1.49 5.46 -7.70
N ALA A 21 1.44 5.76 -6.40
CA ALA A 21 1.10 4.82 -5.34
C ALA A 21 -0.43 4.68 -5.13
N THR A 22 -1.24 5.62 -5.64
CA THR A 22 -2.70 5.69 -5.46
C THR A 22 -3.44 4.39 -5.80
N PRO A 23 -3.23 3.73 -6.95
CA PRO A 23 -3.92 2.48 -7.25
C PRO A 23 -3.61 1.35 -6.24
N PHE A 24 -2.39 1.31 -5.72
CA PHE A 24 -1.97 0.33 -4.72
C PHE A 24 -2.57 0.62 -3.34
N LYS A 25 -2.67 1.91 -2.95
CA LYS A 25 -3.38 2.33 -1.73
C LYS A 25 -4.85 1.93 -1.78
N GLN A 26 -5.53 2.20 -2.89
CA GLN A 26 -6.94 1.83 -3.08
C GLN A 26 -7.15 0.32 -2.97
N TRP A 27 -6.26 -0.47 -3.57
CA TRP A 27 -6.32 -1.93 -3.45
C TRP A 27 -6.10 -2.38 -2.01
N TYR A 28 -5.11 -1.81 -1.31
CA TYR A 28 -4.79 -2.19 0.07
C TYR A 28 -5.94 -1.87 1.02
N GLN A 29 -6.57 -0.70 0.87
CA GLN A 29 -7.76 -0.31 1.61
C GLN A 29 -8.91 -1.29 1.36
N LYS A 30 -9.18 -1.67 0.11
CA LYS A 30 -10.21 -2.68 -0.20
C LYS A 30 -9.87 -4.08 0.33
N HIS A 31 -8.59 -4.43 0.39
CA HIS A 31 -8.15 -5.78 0.74
C HIS A 31 -8.10 -6.03 2.25
N TYR A 32 -7.60 -5.04 3.01
CA TYR A 32 -7.35 -5.11 4.45
C TYR A 32 -8.22 -4.17 5.27
N ASN A 33 -8.95 -3.25 4.65
CA ASN A 33 -9.71 -2.20 5.32
C ASN A 33 -8.85 -1.31 6.23
N VAL A 34 -7.62 -1.05 5.78
CA VAL A 34 -6.62 -0.19 6.44
C VAL A 34 -6.24 0.92 5.47
N GLU A 35 -6.21 2.15 5.95
CA GLU A 35 -5.74 3.30 5.19
C GLU A 35 -4.22 3.46 5.31
N LEU A 36 -3.53 3.50 4.17
CA LEU A 36 -2.08 3.71 4.08
C LEU A 36 -1.77 5.17 3.72
N GLY A 37 -0.71 5.73 4.32
CA GLY A 37 -0.18 7.04 3.95
C GLY A 37 -0.79 8.24 4.68
N ALA A 38 -1.34 8.04 5.88
CA ALA A 38 -1.71 9.16 6.74
C ALA A 38 -0.44 9.86 7.25
N LYS A 39 -0.08 10.99 6.64
CA LYS A 39 1.09 11.81 7.03
C LYS A 39 1.06 12.05 8.55
N ASN A 40 2.07 11.51 9.25
CA ASN A 40 2.27 11.62 10.70
C ASN A 40 1.29 10.88 11.63
N ALA A 41 0.46 9.97 11.13
CA ALA A 41 -0.32 9.08 12.00
C ALA A 41 0.25 7.65 11.94
N PRO A 42 0.36 6.93 13.08
CA PRO A 42 0.51 5.48 13.02
C PRO A 42 -0.63 4.93 12.16
N GLU A 43 -0.34 3.92 11.32
CA GLU A 43 -1.34 3.26 10.46
C GLU A 43 -2.68 3.21 11.20
N VAL A 44 -3.73 3.82 10.63
CA VAL A 44 -5.03 3.85 11.28
C VAL A 44 -5.42 2.40 11.49
N ALA A 45 -5.36 1.98 12.76
CA ALA A 45 -5.51 0.59 13.11
C ALA A 45 -6.85 0.12 12.52
N PRO A 46 -6.86 -1.03 11.83
CA PRO A 46 -8.09 -1.56 11.26
C PRO A 46 -9.09 -1.69 12.39
N LYS A 47 -10.22 -1.01 12.29
CA LYS A 47 -11.39 -1.25 13.13
C LYS A 47 -12.24 -2.31 12.43
N PRO A 48 -12.08 -3.61 12.75
CA PRO A 48 -12.85 -4.68 12.13
C PRO A 48 -14.37 -4.56 12.38
N GLU A 49 -14.78 -3.74 13.33
CA GLU A 49 -16.19 -3.52 13.68
C GLU A 49 -16.93 -2.58 12.71
N GLU A 50 -16.21 -1.69 12.02
CA GLU A 50 -16.79 -0.73 11.06
C GLU A 50 -16.88 -1.30 9.62
N ILE A 51 -16.43 -2.54 9.40
CA ILE A 51 -16.48 -3.18 8.08
C ILE A 51 -17.93 -3.52 7.72
N GLN A 52 -18.51 -2.73 6.82
CA GLN A 52 -19.81 -2.97 6.21
C GLN A 52 -19.76 -4.27 5.39
N GLY A 53 -20.50 -5.31 5.79
CA GLY A 53 -20.55 -6.57 5.05
C GLY A 53 -21.06 -7.78 5.84
N SER A 54 -21.19 -8.90 5.14
CA SER A 54 -21.63 -10.18 5.73
C SER A 54 -20.60 -10.77 6.69
N ASN A 55 -21.05 -11.65 7.59
CA ASN A 55 -20.18 -12.31 8.57
C ASN A 55 -19.00 -13.06 7.94
N HIS A 56 -19.17 -13.58 6.72
CA HIS A 56 -18.09 -14.22 5.96
C HIS A 56 -17.00 -13.25 5.53
N VAL A 57 -17.37 -12.03 5.11
CA VAL A 57 -16.41 -10.99 4.69
C VAL A 57 -15.60 -10.51 5.89
N LYS A 58 -16.26 -10.28 7.02
CA LYS A 58 -15.61 -9.91 8.29
C LYS A 58 -14.59 -10.97 8.73
N ARG A 59 -14.96 -12.26 8.68
CA ARG A 59 -14.04 -13.37 8.97
C ARG A 59 -12.83 -13.39 8.04
N LYS A 60 -13.06 -13.21 6.73
CA LYS A 60 -12.00 -13.20 5.71
C LYS A 60 -11.01 -12.05 5.93
N ILE A 61 -11.49 -10.86 6.27
CA ILE A 61 -10.63 -9.70 6.54
C ILE A 61 -9.84 -9.91 7.85
N LYS A 62 -10.47 -10.47 8.90
CA LYS A 62 -9.79 -10.82 10.15
C LYS A 62 -8.64 -11.81 9.93
N GLU A 63 -8.86 -12.85 9.13
CA GLU A 63 -7.81 -13.84 8.76
C GLU A 63 -6.65 -13.18 7.98
N ARG A 64 -6.96 -12.26 7.06
CA ARG A 64 -5.95 -11.52 6.29
C ARG A 64 -5.12 -10.59 7.18
N LEU A 65 -5.79 -9.89 8.09
CA LEU A 65 -5.16 -8.97 9.04
C LEU A 65 -4.09 -9.65 9.89
N GLN A 66 -4.31 -10.91 10.30
CA GLN A 66 -3.31 -11.66 11.09
C GLN A 66 -2.00 -11.89 10.35
N LYS A 67 -2.04 -12.03 9.01
CA LYS A 67 -0.86 -12.24 8.16
C LYS A 67 -0.27 -10.95 7.62
N ARG A 68 -0.87 -9.79 7.94
CA ARG A 68 -0.46 -8.49 7.44
C ARG A 68 0.91 -8.12 8.02
N LYS A 69 1.91 -8.00 7.13
CA LYS A 69 3.23 -7.43 7.43
C LYS A 69 3.55 -6.44 6.33
N LEU A 70 3.91 -5.21 6.71
CA LEU A 70 4.33 -4.15 5.80
C LEU A 70 5.72 -3.67 6.23
N ASP A 71 6.62 -3.51 5.28
CA ASP A 71 7.97 -2.97 5.55
C ASP A 71 7.91 -1.47 5.84
N ALA A 72 8.78 -0.99 6.73
CA ALA A 72 8.83 0.41 7.12
C ALA A 72 9.16 1.35 5.94
N HIS A 73 10.10 0.95 5.06
CA HIS A 73 10.48 1.76 3.90
C HIS A 73 9.36 1.83 2.87
N LEU A 74 8.58 0.76 2.75
CA LEU A 74 7.42 0.73 1.88
C LEU A 74 6.30 1.64 2.43
N ALA A 75 6.11 1.64 3.75
CA ALA A 75 5.16 2.56 4.39
C ALA A 75 5.54 4.03 4.17
N GLU A 76 6.83 4.37 4.20
CA GLU A 76 7.33 5.72 3.90
C GLU A 76 7.08 6.12 2.44
N GLN A 77 7.26 5.20 1.48
CA GLN A 77 6.97 5.46 0.06
C GLN A 77 5.47 5.64 -0.23
N PHE A 78 4.60 5.16 0.67
CA PHE A 78 3.16 5.42 0.62
C PHE A 78 2.75 6.72 1.32
N ALA A 79 3.62 7.44 2.02
CA ALA A 79 3.28 8.70 2.70
C ALA A 79 3.11 9.90 1.75
#